data_AF-A0A440L480-F1
#
_entry.id   AF-A0A440L480-F1
#
_cell.length_a   1.000
_cell.length_b   1.000
_cell.length_c   1.000
_cell.angle_alpha   90.00
_cell.angle_beta   90.00
_cell.angle_gamma   90.00
#
_symmetry.space_group_name_H-M   'P 1'
#
loop_
_entity.id
_entity.type
_entity.pdbx_description
1 polymer ?
#
loop_
_entity_poly.entity_id
_entity_poly.type
_entity_poly.pdbx_seq_one_letter_code
_entity_poly.pdbx_strand_id
1 'polypeptide(L)'
;MGWALWEKNDCEAALTAMRKMSRIPSGAHRMVAGIHACLGNQREAKEALAVSLKDSPGDSISQQRKQWEKNYTAPGTLERWIGHMRFAGLPE
;
A
#
# COMPACT_ATOMS: atom_id res chain seq x y z
N MET A 1 -11.68 0.61 -3.62
CA MET A 1 -12.12 1.70 -2.73
C MET A 1 -11.01 2.24 -1.82
N GLY A 2 -10.19 1.41 -1.18
CA GLY A 2 -9.09 1.89 -0.30
C GLY A 2 -8.09 2.86 -0.97
N TRP A 3 -7.74 2.62 -2.24
CA TRP A 3 -6.84 3.49 -3.01
C TRP A 3 -7.35 4.92 -3.14
N ALA A 4 -8.60 5.09 -3.58
CA ALA A 4 -9.17 6.42 -3.81
C ALA A 4 -9.28 7.25 -2.52
N LEU A 5 -9.44 6.60 -1.36
CA LEU A 5 -9.43 7.25 -0.06
C LEU A 5 -8.00 7.61 0.39
N TRP A 6 -7.04 6.72 0.14
CA TRP A 6 -5.62 6.99 0.40
C TRP A 6 -5.07 8.16 -0.45
N GLU A 7 -5.46 8.26 -1.72
CA GLU A 7 -5.11 9.38 -2.61
C GLU A 7 -5.61 10.72 -2.04
N LYS A 8 -6.80 10.72 -1.42
CA LYS A 8 -7.35 11.88 -0.71
C LYS A 8 -6.73 12.12 0.68
N ASN A 9 -5.71 11.35 1.05
CA ASN A 9 -5.10 11.36 2.38
C ASN A 9 -6.05 10.94 3.52
N ASP A 10 -7.20 10.34 3.21
CA ASP A 10 -8.16 9.83 4.18
C ASP A 10 -7.87 8.35 4.50
N CYS A 11 -6.75 8.14 5.17
CA CYS A 11 -6.21 6.80 5.42
C CYS A 11 -7.02 6.04 6.48
N GLU A 12 -7.72 6.71 7.39
CA GLU A 12 -8.61 6.08 8.36
C GLU A 12 -9.86 5.52 7.68
N ALA A 13 -10.50 6.30 6.80
CA ALA A 13 -11.61 5.80 6.00
C ALA A 13 -11.15 4.70 5.04
N ALA A 14 -9.94 4.83 4.47
CA ALA A 14 -9.35 3.79 3.62
C ALA A 14 -9.22 2.46 4.38
N LEU A 15 -8.69 2.49 5.60
CA LEU A 15 -8.54 1.29 6.43
C LEU A 15 -9.90 0.68 6.79
N THR A 16 -10.86 1.53 7.15
CA THR A 16 -12.23 1.12 7.45
C THR A 16 -12.89 0.45 6.24
N ALA A 17 -12.71 1.01 5.05
CA ALA A 17 -13.22 0.41 3.81
C ALA A 17 -12.56 -0.93 3.51
N MET A 18 -11.25 -1.07 3.75
CA MET A 18 -10.55 -2.34 3.58
C MET A 18 -11.04 -3.41 4.57
N ARG A 19 -11.26 -3.05 5.84
CA ARG A 19 -11.76 -3.94 6.89
C ARG A 19 -13.21 -4.39 6.70
N LYS A 20 -14.02 -3.59 6.01
CA LYS A 20 -15.40 -3.96 5.65
C LYS A 20 -15.49 -5.08 4.60
N MET A 21 -14.38 -5.40 3.92
CA MET A 21 -14.36 -6.54 3.02
C MET A 21 -14.27 -7.84 3.81
N SER A 22 -15.21 -8.77 3.60
CA SER A 22 -15.26 -10.06 4.30
C SER A 22 -13.99 -10.91 4.10
N ARG A 23 -13.28 -10.73 2.99
CA ARG A 23 -11.98 -11.34 2.72
C ARG A 23 -11.16 -10.41 1.84
N ILE A 24 -10.02 -9.96 2.37
CA ILE A 24 -9.07 -9.15 1.61
C ILE A 24 -8.22 -10.12 0.77
N PRO A 25 -8.20 -10.00 -0.58
CA PRO A 25 -7.29 -10.79 -1.41
C PRO A 25 -5.82 -10.53 -1.02
N SER A 26 -4.94 -11.51 -1.19
CA SER A 26 -3.53 -11.36 -0.80
C SER A 26 -2.85 -10.15 -1.44
N GLY A 27 -3.05 -9.92 -2.75
CA GLY A 27 -2.52 -8.72 -3.43
C GLY A 27 -3.09 -7.39 -2.92
N ALA A 28 -4.28 -7.41 -2.30
CA ALA A 28 -4.87 -6.23 -1.68
C ALA A 28 -4.30 -5.93 -0.29
N HIS A 29 -3.54 -6.85 0.33
CA HIS A 29 -2.83 -6.58 1.58
C HIS A 29 -1.69 -5.56 1.40
N ARG A 30 -1.13 -5.43 0.18
CA ARG A 30 -0.21 -4.31 -0.14
C ARG A 30 -0.88 -2.95 0.08
N MET A 31 -2.14 -2.83 -0.30
CA MET A 31 -2.91 -1.61 -0.06
C MET A 31 -3.12 -1.38 1.44
N VAL A 32 -3.45 -2.44 2.20
CA VAL A 32 -3.56 -2.36 3.66
C VAL A 32 -2.25 -1.91 4.31
N ALA A 33 -1.11 -2.42 3.82
CA ALA A 33 0.21 -2.00 4.26
C ALA A 33 0.46 -0.50 4.01
N GLY A 34 0.14 -0.02 2.80
CA GLY A 34 0.30 1.40 2.46
C GLY A 34 -0.63 2.33 3.24
N ILE A 35 -1.82 1.86 3.60
CA ILE A 35 -2.76 2.58 4.46
C ILE A 35 -2.22 2.64 5.90
N HIS A 36 -1.72 1.53 6.44
CA HIS A 36 -1.09 1.53 7.76
C HIS A 36 0.15 2.42 7.82
N ALA A 37 0.97 2.41 6.76
CA ALA A 37 2.12 3.30 6.64
C ALA A 37 1.70 4.78 6.60
N CYS A 38 0.62 5.11 5.89
CA CYS A 38 0.05 6.46 5.91
C CYS A 38 -0.41 6.90 7.32
N LEU A 39 -0.92 5.97 8.13
CA LEU A 39 -1.30 6.22 9.52
C LEU A 39 -0.11 6.22 10.50
N GLY A 40 1.11 5.95 10.02
CA GLY A 40 2.30 5.81 10.88
C GLY A 40 2.40 4.47 11.62
N ASN A 41 1.51 3.51 11.35
CA ASN A 41 1.44 2.22 12.02
C ASN A 41 2.44 1.24 11.39
N GLN A 42 3.72 1.39 11.72
CA GLN A 42 4.80 0.66 11.05
C GLN A 42 4.72 -0.86 11.20
N ARG A 43 4.35 -1.35 12.40
CA ARG A 43 4.29 -2.79 12.67
C ARG A 43 3.20 -3.44 11.83
N GLU A 44 2.00 -2.88 11.86
CA GLU A 44 0.85 -3.36 11.12
C GLU A 44 1.08 -3.25 9.60
N ALA A 45 1.81 -2.21 9.15
CA ALA A 45 2.22 -2.06 7.76
C ALA A 45 3.13 -3.22 7.31
N LYS A 46 4.13 -3.57 8.12
CA LYS A 46 5.05 -4.71 7.84
C LYS A 46 4.33 -6.04 7.81
N GLU A 47 3.43 -6.27 8.77
CA GLU A 47 2.65 -7.51 8.84
C GLU A 47 1.74 -7.68 7.62
N ALA A 48 1.01 -6.62 7.25
CA ALA A 48 0.17 -6.63 6.05
C ALA A 48 1.01 -6.83 4.78
N LEU A 49 2.17 -6.20 4.70
CA LEU A 49 3.05 -6.35 3.54
C LEU A 49 3.59 -7.79 3.43
N ALA A 50 3.99 -8.40 4.55
CA ALA A 50 4.46 -9.78 4.59
C ALA A 50 3.40 -10.77 4.06
N VAL A 51 2.11 -10.53 4.35
CA VAL A 51 1.01 -11.34 3.78
C VAL A 51 0.94 -11.17 2.26
N SER A 52 1.07 -9.94 1.76
CA SER A 52 1.08 -9.69 0.32
C SER A 52 2.28 -10.33 -0.38
N LEU A 53 3.45 -10.35 0.26
CA LEU A 53 4.69 -10.90 -0.31
C LEU A 53 4.68 -12.45 -0.37
N LYS A 54 3.89 -13.13 0.45
CA LYS A 54 3.74 -14.60 0.36
C LYS A 54 3.22 -15.04 -1.01
N ASP A 55 2.30 -14.28 -1.59
CA ASP A 55 1.73 -14.54 -2.92
C ASP A 55 2.46 -13.78 -4.04
N SER A 56 3.36 -12.86 -3.71
CA SER A 56 4.10 -12.04 -4.69
C SER A 56 5.52 -11.73 -4.18
N PRO A 57 6.40 -12.73 -4.09
CA PRO A 57 7.72 -12.57 -3.48
C PRO A 57 8.67 -11.69 -4.31
N GLY A 58 8.37 -11.46 -5.58
CA GLY A 58 9.17 -10.59 -6.47
C GLY A 58 8.81 -9.11 -6.37
N ASP A 59 7.92 -8.71 -5.46
CA ASP A 59 7.52 -7.31 -5.36
C ASP A 59 8.60 -6.45 -4.70
N SER A 60 8.97 -5.36 -5.36
CA SER A 60 9.99 -4.40 -4.91
C SER A 60 9.61 -2.96 -5.24
N ILE A 61 10.26 -1.99 -4.61
CA ILE A 61 10.08 -0.56 -4.89
C ILE A 61 10.34 -0.27 -6.38
N SER A 62 11.39 -0.85 -6.95
CA SER A 62 11.72 -0.73 -8.37
C SER A 62 10.61 -1.26 -9.27
N GLN A 63 10.00 -2.39 -8.90
CA GLN A 63 8.88 -2.96 -9.64
C GLN A 63 7.61 -2.13 -9.50
N GLN A 64 7.30 -1.64 -8.30
CA GLN A 64 6.17 -0.73 -8.05
C GLN A 64 6.31 0.56 -8.85
N ARG A 65 7.51 1.16 -8.88
CA ARG A 65 7.77 2.37 -9.66
C ARG A 65 7.48 2.14 -11.14
N LYS A 66 8.00 1.07 -11.73
CA LYS A 66 7.74 0.71 -13.13
C LYS A 66 6.27 0.39 -13.43
N GLN A 67 5.59 -0.27 -12.50
CA GLN A 67 4.19 -0.65 -12.65
C GLN A 67 3.26 0.57 -12.60
N TRP A 68 3.55 1.52 -11.72
CA TRP A 68 2.63 2.61 -11.42
C TRP A 68 3.06 3.98 -11.95
N GLU A 69 4.26 4.13 -12.52
CA GLU A 69 4.74 5.39 -13.11
C GLU A 69 3.79 5.97 -14.17
N LYS A 70 3.08 5.11 -14.91
CA LYS A 70 2.11 5.54 -15.94
C LYS A 70 0.69 5.73 -15.39
N ASN A 71 0.43 5.22 -14.19
CA ASN A 71 -0.91 5.19 -13.60
C ASN A 71 -1.11 6.35 -12.60
N TYR A 72 -0.07 6.72 -11.86
CA TYR A 72 -0.09 7.91 -11.02
C TYR A 72 0.16 9.16 -11.85
N THR A 73 -0.93 9.78 -12.32
CA THR A 73 -0.88 11.00 -13.12
C THR A 73 -0.72 12.26 -12.26
N ALA A 74 -1.10 12.20 -10.98
CA ALA A 74 -0.97 13.30 -10.04
C ALA A 74 0.48 13.42 -9.51
N PRO A 75 1.12 14.60 -9.62
CA PRO A 75 2.50 14.81 -9.18
C PRO A 75 2.69 14.43 -7.70
N GLY A 76 3.78 13.74 -7.39
CA GLY A 76 4.15 13.37 -6.01
C GLY A 76 3.36 12.21 -5.39
N THR A 77 2.27 11.75 -6.01
CA THR A 77 1.47 10.63 -5.48
C THR A 77 2.25 9.31 -5.52
N LEU A 78 2.98 9.06 -6.61
CA LEU A 78 3.85 7.90 -6.72
C LEU A 78 4.96 7.93 -5.65
N GLU A 79 5.62 9.06 -5.46
CA GLU A 79 6.69 9.18 -4.46
C GLU A 79 6.16 9.00 -3.04
N ARG A 80 4.96 9.50 -2.74
CA ARG A 80 4.28 9.25 -1.47
C ARG A 80 3.94 7.76 -1.29
N TRP A 81 3.45 7.10 -2.33
CA TRP A 81 3.18 5.66 -2.32
C TRP A 81 4.47 4.85 -2.05
N ILE A 82 5.53 5.14 -2.79
CA ILE A 82 6.84 4.52 -2.63
C ILE A 82 7.40 4.75 -1.21
N GLY A 83 7.26 5.97 -0.68
CA GLY A 83 7.64 6.28 0.71
C GLY A 83 6.91 5.42 1.72
N HIS A 84 5.59 5.24 1.57
CA HIS A 84 4.81 4.35 2.43
C HIS A 84 5.21 2.88 2.30
N MET A 85 5.49 2.40 1.07
CA MET A 85 5.97 1.03 0.85
C MET A 85 7.34 0.79 1.50
N ARG A 86 8.26 1.74 1.40
CA ARG A 86 9.57 1.68 2.08
C ARG A 86 9.40 1.67 3.59
N PHE A 87 8.51 2.50 4.13
CA PHE A 87 8.17 2.50 5.56
C PHE A 87 7.61 1.16 6.04
N ALA A 88 6.78 0.52 5.21
CA ALA A 88 6.24 -0.81 5.42
C ALA A 88 7.30 -1.93 5.25
N GLY A 89 8.52 -1.62 4.80
CA GLY A 89 9.61 -2.57 4.65
C GLY A 89 9.65 -3.30 3.31
N LEU A 90 9.05 -2.74 2.25
CA LEU A 90 9.21 -3.29 0.90
C LEU A 90 10.68 -3.17 0.46
N PRO A 91 11.30 -4.24 -0.06
CA PRO A 91 12.67 -4.19 -0.56
C PRO A 91 12.79 -3.31 -1.81
N GLU A 92 13.99 -2.76 -2.04
CA GLU A 92 14.27 -1.85 -3.16
C GLU A 92 14.15 -2.50 -4.54
#